data_AF-A0A2E6T8N6-F1
#
_entry.id   AF-A0A2E6T8N6-F1
#
_cell.length_a   1.000
_cell.length_b   1.000
_cell.length_c   1.000
_cell.angle_alpha   90.00
_cell.angle_beta   90.00
_cell.angle_gamma   90.00
#
_symmetry.space_group_name_H-M   'P 1'
#
loop_
_entity.id
_entity.type
_entity.pdbx_description
1 polymer ?
#
loop_
_entity_poly.entity_id
_entity_poly.type
_entity_poly.pdbx_seq_one_letter_code
_entity_poly.pdbx_strand_id
1 'polypeptide(L)' 'MIEAKLKYNQGFFEIIIEGDYVLCAVSGKKILIKDLKYWNVELQEAYFSPFEVAKKFRNV' A
#
# COMPACT_ATOMS: atom_id res chain seq x y z
N MET A 1 8.97 -14.02 5.06
CA MET A 1 8.04 -12.96 4.67
C MET A 1 7.80 -12.07 5.88
N ILE A 2 8.47 -10.93 5.91
CA ILE A 2 8.37 -9.92 6.97
C ILE A 2 7.51 -8.77 6.46
N GLU A 3 6.67 -8.19 7.31
CA GLU A 3 5.93 -6.98 6.98
C GLU A 3 6.87 -5.78 6.97
N ALA A 4 6.96 -5.10 5.83
CA ALA A 4 7.67 -3.83 5.73
C ALA A 4 6.78 -2.67 6.13
N LYS A 5 7.40 -1.64 6.69
CA LYS A 5 6.75 -0.32 6.82
C LYS A 5 7.35 0.61 5.80
N LEU A 6 6.50 1.09 4.91
CA LEU A 6 6.86 2.06 3.90
C LEU A 6 6.29 3.42 4.26
N LYS A 7 7.08 4.46 4.01
CA LYS A 7 6.60 5.84 3.93
C LYS A 7 6.32 6.15 2.48
N TYR A 8 5.08 6.49 2.17
CA TYR A 8 4.67 6.76 0.81
C TYR A 8 4.89 8.24 0.48
N ASN A 9 5.56 8.53 -0.62
CA ASN A 9 5.76 9.87 -1.16
C ASN A 9 5.16 9.98 -2.56
N GLN A 10 5.16 11.19 -3.12
CA GLN A 10 4.67 11.43 -4.47
C GLN A 10 5.62 10.82 -5.51
N GLY A 11 5.30 9.62 -5.97
CA GLY A 11 6.05 8.90 -7.01
C GLY A 11 7.13 7.95 -6.51
N PHE A 12 7.43 7.93 -5.21
CA PHE A 12 8.34 6.95 -4.61
C PHE A 12 7.90 6.62 -3.19
N PHE A 13 8.49 5.58 -2.59
CA PHE A 13 8.30 5.27 -1.19
C PHE A 13 9.64 4.99 -0.53
N GLU A 14 9.74 5.23 0.76
CA GLU A 14 10.92 4.98 1.58
C GLU A 14 10.64 3.78 2.48
N ILE A 15 11.61 2.88 2.61
CA ILE A 15 11.49 1.72 3.50
C ILE A 15 11.91 2.19 4.90
N ILE A 16 10.93 2.32 5.81
CA ILE A 16 11.19 2.61 7.24
C ILE A 16 11.62 1.32 7.95
N ILE A 17 10.94 0.21 7.64
CA ILE A 17 11.24 -1.11 8.19
C ILE A 17 11.37 -2.07 7.03
N GLU A 18 12.52 -2.74 6.95
CA GLU A 18 12.80 -3.74 5.93
C GLU A 18 11.84 -4.93 6.02
N GLY A 19 11.34 -5.38 4.87
CA GLY A 19 10.45 -6.52 4.76
C GLY A 19 10.19 -6.90 3.31
N ASP A 20 9.31 -7.86 3.10
CA ASP A 20 9.00 -8.40 1.77
C ASP A 20 7.68 -7.87 1.23
N TYR A 21 6.74 -7.54 2.13
CA TYR A 21 5.37 -7.18 1.76
C TYR A 21 4.79 -6.10 2.67
N VAL A 22 3.78 -5.40 2.16
CA VAL A 22 2.90 -4.50 2.92
C VAL A 22 1.47 -5.03 2.88
N LEU A 23 0.63 -4.58 3.81
CA LEU A 23 -0.78 -4.95 3.83
C LEU A 23 -1.63 -3.91 3.10
N CYS A 24 -2.60 -4.39 2.32
CA CYS A 24 -3.61 -3.53 1.73
C CYS A 24 -4.51 -2.96 2.82
N ALA A 25 -4.63 -1.63 2.88
CA ALA A 25 -5.47 -0.97 3.88
C ALA A 25 -6.98 -1.27 3.74
N VAL A 26 -7.42 -1.73 2.57
CA VAL A 26 -8.83 -2.01 2.28
C VAL A 26 -9.16 -3.49 2.46
N SER A 27 -8.34 -4.37 1.91
CA SER A 27 -8.62 -5.82 1.85
C SER A 27 -7.77 -6.66 2.80
N GLY A 28 -6.74 -6.08 3.42
CA GLY A 28 -5.79 -6.83 4.27
C GLY A 28 -4.91 -7.82 3.51
N LYS A 29 -4.92 -7.79 2.17
CA LYS A 29 -4.07 -8.66 1.34
C LYS A 29 -2.61 -8.25 1.45
N LYS A 30 -1.72 -9.25 1.38
CA LYS A 30 -0.27 -9.03 1.30
C LYS A 30 0.09 -8.58 -0.12
N ILE A 31 0.74 -7.43 -0.22
CA ILE A 31 1.27 -6.85 -1.45
C ILE A 31 2.78 -6.92 -1.34
N LEU A 32 3.44 -7.70 -2.19
CA LEU A 32 4.91 -7.67 -2.23
C LEU A 32 5.37 -6.26 -2.58
N ILE A 33 6.42 -5.77 -1.93
CA ILE A 33 6.93 -4.40 -2.18
C ILE A 33 7.33 -4.23 -3.65
N LYS A 34 7.80 -5.31 -4.28
CA LYS A 34 8.14 -5.36 -5.72
C LYS A 34 6.91 -5.21 -6.64
N ASP A 35 5.74 -5.61 -6.17
CA ASP A 35 4.47 -5.54 -6.90
C ASP A 35 3.60 -4.35 -6.47
N LEU A 36 4.08 -3.54 -5.52
CA LEU A 36 3.35 -2.37 -5.03
C LEU A 36 3.32 -1.28 -6.11
N LYS A 37 2.14 -1.10 -6.71
CA LYS A 37 1.90 -0.09 -7.76
C LYS A 37 0.94 1.02 -7.34
N TYR A 38 0.11 0.77 -6.31
CA TYR A 38 -0.95 1.68 -5.90
C TYR A 38 -0.82 2.00 -4.43
N TRP A 39 -0.63 3.28 -4.11
CA TRP A 39 -0.58 3.79 -2.75
C TRP A 39 -1.16 5.20 -2.68
N ASN A 40 -1.57 5.60 -1.49
CA ASN A 40 -2.02 6.97 -1.20
C ASN A 40 -1.00 7.65 -0.27
N VAL A 41 -0.51 8.81 -0.69
CA VAL A 41 0.48 9.61 0.03
C VAL A 41 -0.13 10.34 1.23
N GLU A 42 -1.37 10.82 1.12
CA GLU A 42 -2.04 11.53 2.21
C GLU A 42 -2.44 10.58 3.34
N LEU A 43 -2.97 9.41 2.98
CA LEU A 43 -3.43 8.41 3.94
C LEU A 43 -2.31 7.46 4.40
N GLN A 44 -1.16 7.45 3.71
CA GLN A 44 -0.07 6.49 3.94
C GLN A 44 -0.51 5.03 3.84
N GLU A 45 -1.31 4.72 2.82
CA GLU A 45 -1.94 3.40 2.65
C GLU A 45 -1.57 2.75 1.32
N ALA A 46 -1.28 1.44 1.36
CA ALA A 46 -1.10 0.62 0.16
C ALA A 46 -2.40 -0.05 -0.29
N TYR A 47 -2.52 -0.21 -1.61
CA TYR A 47 -3.67 -0.82 -2.25
C TYR A 47 -3.22 -1.94 -3.17
N PHE A 48 -3.87 -3.11 -3.06
CA PHE A 48 -3.51 -4.28 -3.86
C PHE A 48 -3.95 -4.13 -5.32
N SER A 49 -5.03 -3.39 -5.56
CA SER A 49 -5.55 -3.15 -6.90
C SER A 49 -6.38 -1.87 -6.95
N PRO A 50 -6.59 -1.31 -8.16
CA PRO A 50 -7.41 -0.12 -8.35
C PRO A 50 -8.88 -0.35 -7.93
N PHE A 51 -9.34 -1.61 -7.90
CA PHE A 51 -10.65 -1.97 -7.35
C PHE A 51 -10.78 -1.64 -5.87
N GLU A 52 -9.75 -1.94 -5.06
CA GLU A 52 -9.70 -1.59 -3.64
C GLU A 52 -9.68 -0.08 -3.43
N VAL A 53 -8.92 0.65 -4.25
CA VAL A 53 -8.91 2.12 -4.25
C VAL A 53 -10.33 2.64 -4.51
N ALA A 54 -10.95 2.21 -5.62
CA ALA A 54 -12.30 2.60 -5.99
C ALA A 54 -13.32 2.24 -4.91
N LYS A 55 -13.21 1.06 -4.27
CA LYS A 55 -14.08 0.64 -3.17
C LYS A 55 -13.96 1.57 -1.96
N LYS A 56 -12.77 2.07 -1.66
CA LYS A 56 -12.57 3.03 -0.56
C LYS A 56 -13.19 4.40 -0.87
N PHE A 57 -13.01 4.92 -2.07
CA PHE A 57 -13.56 6.23 -2.46
C PHE A 57 -15.06 6.22 -2.78
N ARG A 58 -15.65 5.07 -3.12
CA ARG A 58 -17.07 4.95 -3.48
C ARG A 58 -18.01 4.83 -2.27
N ASN A 59 -17.46 4.65 -1.07
CA ASN A 59 -18.21 4.61 0.19
C ASN A 59 -18.18 5.95 0.94
N VAL A 60 -17.86 7.06 0.26
CA VAL A 60 -18.05 8.44 0.74
C VAL A 60 -19.33 9.01 0.15
#